data_AF-A0A521KR46-F1
#
_entry.id   AF-A0A521KR46-F1
#
_cell.length_a   1.000
_cell.length_b   1.000
_cell.length_c   1.000
_cell.angle_alpha   90.00
_cell.angle_beta   90.00
_cell.angle_gamma   90.00
#
_symmetry.space_group_name_H-M   'P 1'
#
loop_
_entity.id
_entity.type
_entity.pdbx_description
1 polymer ?
#
loop_
_entity_poly.entity_id
_entity_poly.type
_entity_poly.pdbx_seq_one_letter_code
_entity_poly.pdbx_strand_id
1 'polypeptide(L)'
;MVVYCTREDVKSALDSAETARSNAQVDRAIETASRAIESLTLRRFYPTTATRYFDWPDRNSSRPWRLWLNADELISVTTLTVAGEAIASTDYFLEPANSGPPFTHVEIDLASSAAFSSGDTHQRAIAIAGVFGYQATSETVGSLSSNLDADTTDTASVSWTRNVGIGDILTIDNERVIVTDRTMVDTTQNLQADLAASVSGVTVAVTNGAAFLVGQILLVESERMLVVDIAGNNLTVKRAWDGSVLAAHTSGADIYALTGIDIDRAQLGTTLAAHTTGATISRHVVPGPIRTLCIAEAINTLLQEQAGWGRSVGSGESERAASGADLPGLRTEVRRQFGRRSRTAAV
;
A
#
# COMPACT_ATOMS: atom_id res chain seq x y z
N MET A 1 0.87 -8.24 -6.44
CA MET A 1 2.18 -8.17 -5.72
C MET A 1 2.19 -6.96 -4.79
N VAL A 2 2.77 -7.04 -3.58
CA VAL A 2 2.66 -5.98 -2.57
C VAL A 2 3.83 -4.99 -2.59
N VAL A 3 3.53 -3.70 -2.59
CA VAL A 3 4.49 -2.59 -2.66
C VAL A 3 4.24 -1.54 -1.55
N TYR A 4 5.20 -0.63 -1.33
CA TYR A 4 5.14 0.37 -0.24
C TYR A 4 4.84 1.81 -0.67
N CYS A 5 4.70 2.05 -1.96
CA CYS A 5 4.16 3.28 -2.53
C CYS A 5 3.40 2.97 -3.81
N THR A 6 2.53 3.87 -4.24
CA THR A 6 1.77 3.67 -5.48
C THR A 6 2.57 4.11 -6.71
N ARG A 7 2.14 3.65 -7.89
CA ARG A 7 2.69 4.14 -9.17
C ARG A 7 2.55 5.66 -9.26
N GLU A 8 1.41 6.19 -8.87
CA GLU A 8 1.08 7.62 -8.89
C GLU A 8 2.00 8.44 -7.99
N ASP A 9 2.39 7.91 -6.83
CA ASP A 9 3.31 8.59 -5.92
C ASP A 9 4.66 8.87 -6.58
N VAL A 10 5.21 7.87 -7.28
CA VAL A 10 6.50 7.99 -7.96
C VAL A 10 6.39 8.91 -9.18
N LYS A 11 5.33 8.76 -9.98
CA LYS A 11 5.15 9.58 -11.18
C LYS A 11 4.91 11.05 -10.85
N SER A 12 4.13 11.32 -9.81
CA SER A 12 3.93 12.68 -9.32
C SER A 12 5.22 13.30 -8.77
N ALA A 13 6.06 12.50 -8.12
CA ALA A 13 7.33 12.99 -7.56
C ALA A 13 8.41 13.22 -8.63
N LEU A 14 8.38 12.45 -9.73
CA LEU A 14 9.31 12.59 -10.86
C LEU A 14 8.83 13.62 -11.92
N ASP A 15 7.56 14.06 -11.83
CA ASP A 15 6.86 14.81 -12.89
C ASP A 15 6.96 14.10 -14.26
N SER A 16 6.74 12.78 -14.26
CA SER A 16 6.84 11.96 -15.48
C SER A 16 5.48 11.74 -16.15
N ALA A 17 5.41 11.93 -17.46
CA ALA A 17 4.22 11.63 -18.27
C ALA A 17 3.94 10.11 -18.40
N GLU A 18 2.66 9.77 -18.55
CA GLU A 18 2.12 8.43 -18.69
C GLU A 18 2.38 7.87 -20.07
N THR A 19 3.18 6.82 -20.09
CA THR A 19 3.33 5.94 -21.24
C THR A 19 3.37 4.50 -20.74
N ALA A 20 2.85 3.56 -21.53
CA ALA A 20 2.85 2.14 -21.15
C ALA A 20 4.27 1.63 -20.81
N ARG A 21 5.27 2.10 -21.56
CA ARG A 21 6.69 1.79 -21.30
C ARG A 21 7.16 2.35 -19.95
N SER A 22 6.82 3.61 -19.64
CA SER A 22 7.19 4.21 -18.36
C SER A 22 6.52 3.52 -17.18
N ASN A 23 5.27 3.07 -17.32
CA ASN A 23 4.54 2.41 -16.23
C ASN A 23 5.21 1.11 -15.80
N ALA A 24 5.53 0.24 -16.76
CA ALA A 24 6.22 -1.02 -16.46
C ALA A 24 7.64 -0.80 -15.85
N GLN A 25 8.32 0.29 -16.21
CA GLN A 25 9.59 0.65 -15.58
C GLN A 25 9.38 1.13 -14.14
N VAL A 26 8.39 2.00 -13.90
CA VAL A 26 8.04 2.50 -12.56
C VAL A 26 7.65 1.35 -11.64
N ASP A 27 6.79 0.43 -12.09
CA ASP A 27 6.33 -0.69 -11.27
C ASP A 27 7.48 -1.61 -10.84
N ARG A 28 8.40 -1.95 -11.77
CA ARG A 28 9.60 -2.75 -11.44
C ARG A 28 10.53 -2.02 -10.48
N ALA A 29 10.67 -0.70 -10.61
CA ALA A 29 11.47 0.11 -9.70
C ALA A 29 10.86 0.15 -8.30
N ILE A 30 9.54 0.29 -8.19
CA ILE A 30 8.80 0.25 -6.92
C ILE A 30 8.90 -1.13 -6.25
N GLU A 31 8.77 -2.21 -7.03
CA GLU A 31 8.96 -3.57 -6.53
C GLU A 31 10.35 -3.74 -5.92
N THR A 32 11.38 -3.38 -6.68
CA THR A 32 12.78 -3.48 -6.26
C THR A 32 13.03 -2.66 -4.99
N ALA A 33 12.52 -1.44 -4.95
CA ALA A 33 12.58 -0.56 -3.77
C ALA A 33 11.91 -1.21 -2.55
N SER A 34 10.72 -1.78 -2.74
CA SER A 34 9.97 -2.44 -1.66
C SER A 34 10.75 -3.63 -1.08
N ARG A 35 11.36 -4.47 -1.93
CA ARG A 35 12.18 -5.61 -1.50
C ARG A 35 13.49 -5.18 -0.84
N ALA A 36 14.10 -4.08 -1.32
CA ALA A 36 15.28 -3.51 -0.69
C ALA A 36 14.98 -3.02 0.73
N ILE A 37 13.81 -2.40 0.96
CA ILE A 37 13.36 -1.98 2.28
C ILE A 37 13.13 -3.17 3.22
N GLU A 38 12.50 -4.24 2.74
CA GLU A 38 12.33 -5.46 3.55
C GLU A 38 13.68 -6.06 3.94
N SER A 39 14.64 -6.07 3.02
CA SER A 39 16.00 -6.57 3.28
C SER A 39 16.76 -5.66 4.25
N LEU A 40 16.57 -4.34 4.15
CA LEU A 40 17.19 -3.33 5.01
C LEU A 40 16.67 -3.39 6.45
N THR A 41 15.36 -3.60 6.61
CA THR A 41 14.66 -3.55 7.91
C THR A 41 14.45 -4.91 8.53
N LEU A 42 14.55 -5.99 7.74
CA LEU A 42 14.20 -7.37 8.10
C LEU A 42 12.74 -7.49 8.59
N ARG A 43 11.84 -6.70 7.99
CA ARG A 43 10.41 -6.63 8.33
C ARG A 43 9.53 -6.52 7.10
N ARG A 44 8.25 -6.86 7.26
CA ARG A 44 7.19 -6.66 6.27
C ARG A 44 6.17 -5.67 6.82
N PHE A 45 5.86 -4.63 6.05
CA PHE A 45 5.00 -3.53 6.51
C PHE A 45 3.54 -3.66 6.06
N TYR A 46 3.11 -4.86 5.66
CA TYR A 46 1.72 -5.17 5.29
C TYR A 46 1.19 -6.36 6.09
N PRO A 47 -0.12 -6.38 6.39
CA PRO A 47 -0.74 -7.47 7.13
C PRO A 47 -0.95 -8.71 6.22
N THR A 48 -0.61 -9.89 6.72
CA THR A 48 -0.86 -11.18 6.05
C THR A 48 -1.59 -12.11 7.01
N THR A 49 -2.74 -12.62 6.60
CA THR A 49 -3.45 -13.66 7.34
C THR A 49 -2.82 -15.01 7.02
N ALA A 50 -2.36 -15.75 8.03
CA ALA A 50 -1.70 -17.03 7.82
C ALA A 50 -1.77 -17.91 9.07
N THR A 51 -1.39 -19.18 8.90
CA THR A 51 -0.99 -20.06 10.01
C THR A 51 0.52 -20.28 9.92
N ARG A 52 1.25 -19.95 11.00
CA ARG A 52 2.69 -20.17 11.13
C ARG A 52 2.96 -21.27 12.14
N TYR A 53 4.00 -22.04 11.85
CA TYR A 53 4.39 -23.20 12.65
C TYR A 53 5.78 -22.99 13.21
N PHE A 54 5.96 -23.36 14.47
CA PHE A 54 7.21 -23.23 15.20
C PHE A 54 7.58 -24.55 15.83
N ASP A 55 8.86 -24.90 15.75
CA ASP A 55 9.40 -26.05 16.45
C ASP A 55 9.51 -25.74 17.95
N TRP A 56 9.30 -26.74 18.80
CA TRP A 56 9.44 -26.60 20.25
C TRP A 56 10.14 -27.81 20.89
N PRO A 57 11.16 -27.60 21.75
CA PRO A 57 11.80 -26.33 22.07
C PRO A 57 12.55 -25.75 20.85
N ASP A 58 12.61 -24.42 20.79
CA ASP A 58 13.50 -23.73 19.86
C ASP A 58 14.98 -23.98 20.21
N ARG A 59 15.88 -23.77 19.24
CA ARG A 59 17.32 -23.99 19.43
C ARG A 59 18.01 -22.85 20.21
N ASN A 60 17.28 -21.81 20.60
CA ASN A 60 17.84 -20.52 21.02
C ASN A 60 17.34 -20.11 22.42
N SER A 61 17.60 -20.96 23.41
CA SER A 61 17.31 -20.69 24.83
C SER A 61 15.83 -20.58 25.17
N SER A 62 15.04 -21.54 24.68
CA SER A 62 13.63 -21.71 25.01
C SER A 62 13.37 -21.74 26.51
N ARG A 63 12.44 -20.90 26.97
CA ARG A 63 11.80 -21.04 28.28
C ARG A 63 10.41 -21.63 28.06
N PRO A 64 9.92 -22.56 28.91
CA PRO A 64 8.61 -23.20 28.76
C PRO A 64 7.41 -22.26 28.55
N TRP A 65 7.55 -20.98 28.89
CA TRP A 65 6.53 -19.94 28.80
C TRP A 65 6.85 -18.83 27.79
N ARG A 66 7.87 -18.95 26.93
CA ARG A 66 8.22 -17.90 25.97
C ARG A 66 8.59 -18.46 24.60
N LEU A 67 7.86 -18.04 23.57
CA LEU A 67 8.12 -18.36 22.17
C LEU A 67 8.55 -17.11 21.39
N TRP A 68 9.76 -17.11 20.84
CA TRP A 68 10.22 -16.08 19.91
C TRP A 68 9.71 -16.32 18.49
N LEU A 69 9.06 -15.31 17.90
CA LEU A 69 8.43 -15.43 16.58
C LEU A 69 9.41 -15.26 15.41
N ASN A 70 10.63 -14.84 15.70
CA ASN A 70 11.64 -14.56 14.69
C ASN A 70 11.11 -13.61 13.60
N ALA A 71 11.20 -14.00 12.32
CA ALA A 71 10.78 -13.16 11.19
C ALA A 71 9.25 -13.07 11.04
N ASP A 72 8.48 -13.89 11.74
CA ASP A 72 7.02 -13.95 11.68
C ASP A 72 6.39 -13.09 12.77
N GLU A 73 6.72 -11.79 12.76
CA GLU A 73 6.14 -10.79 13.66
C GLU A 73 4.61 -10.74 13.54
N LEU A 74 3.92 -10.63 14.68
CA LEU A 74 2.47 -10.74 14.80
C LEU A 74 1.81 -9.38 14.96
N ILE A 75 0.64 -9.24 14.36
CA ILE A 75 -0.31 -8.14 14.59
C ILE A 75 -1.42 -8.60 15.52
N SER A 76 -1.94 -9.81 15.32
CA SER A 76 -2.98 -10.41 16.17
C SER A 76 -2.99 -11.92 16.03
N VAL A 77 -3.51 -12.61 17.05
CA VAL A 77 -3.70 -14.06 17.07
C VAL A 77 -5.19 -14.37 17.00
N THR A 78 -5.56 -15.26 16.09
CA THR A 78 -6.90 -15.86 16.00
C THR A 78 -6.95 -17.16 16.80
N THR A 79 -5.94 -18.02 16.63
CA THR A 79 -5.79 -19.26 17.40
C THR A 79 -4.32 -19.53 17.72
N LEU A 80 -4.06 -20.00 18.94
CA LEU A 80 -2.78 -20.56 19.37
C LEU A 80 -3.01 -22.03 19.71
N THR A 81 -2.25 -22.92 19.10
CA THR A 81 -2.30 -24.35 19.34
C THR A 81 -0.92 -24.85 19.73
N VAL A 82 -0.84 -25.64 20.80
CA VAL A 82 0.38 -26.25 21.31
C VAL A 82 0.15 -27.75 21.41
N ALA A 83 1.00 -28.53 20.74
CA ALA A 83 0.91 -30.00 20.71
C ALA A 83 -0.49 -30.53 20.30
N GLY A 84 -1.21 -29.80 19.44
CA GLY A 84 -2.55 -30.14 18.98
C GLY A 84 -3.70 -29.56 19.81
N GLU A 85 -3.42 -29.01 20.99
CA GLU A 85 -4.42 -28.44 21.89
C GLU A 85 -4.48 -26.91 21.81
N ALA A 86 -5.69 -26.34 21.83
CA ALA A 86 -5.88 -24.90 21.80
C ALA A 86 -5.54 -24.27 23.17
N ILE A 87 -4.76 -23.18 23.14
CA ILE A 87 -4.50 -22.34 24.31
C ILE A 87 -5.48 -21.16 24.28
N ALA A 88 -6.20 -20.93 25.38
CA ALA A 88 -7.15 -19.82 25.47
C ALA A 88 -6.43 -18.47 25.41
N SER A 89 -7.09 -17.45 24.86
CA SER A 89 -6.53 -16.08 24.78
C SER A 89 -6.29 -15.42 26.14
N THR A 90 -6.84 -15.97 27.22
CA THR A 90 -6.58 -15.56 28.60
C THR A 90 -5.29 -16.15 29.18
N ASP A 91 -4.74 -17.19 28.55
CA ASP A 91 -3.61 -17.97 29.08
C ASP A 91 -2.28 -17.59 28.40
N TYR A 92 -2.29 -16.55 27.56
CA TYR A 92 -1.08 -16.02 26.94
C TYR A 92 -1.13 -14.49 26.74
N PHE A 93 0.05 -13.89 26.65
CA PHE A 93 0.27 -12.48 26.33
C PHE A 93 1.02 -12.33 25.01
N LEU A 94 0.67 -11.27 24.27
CA LEU A 94 1.42 -10.85 23.08
C LEU A 94 2.37 -9.72 23.47
N GLU A 95 3.66 -9.91 23.19
CA GLU A 95 4.70 -9.03 23.68
C GLU A 95 5.54 -8.43 22.54
N PRO A 96 5.99 -7.16 22.65
CA PRO A 96 5.83 -6.25 23.79
C PRO A 96 4.43 -5.62 23.93
N ALA A 97 3.80 -5.72 25.10
CA ALA A 97 2.45 -5.22 25.35
C ALA A 97 2.32 -3.70 25.20
N ASN A 98 3.34 -2.94 25.62
CA ASN A 98 3.26 -1.47 25.72
C ASN A 98 3.54 -0.71 24.41
N SER A 99 4.14 -1.35 23.41
CA SER A 99 4.35 -0.72 22.09
C SER A 99 3.35 -1.19 21.03
N GLY A 100 2.51 -2.18 21.36
CA GLY A 100 1.61 -2.81 20.41
C GLY A 100 2.36 -3.55 19.29
N PRO A 101 1.67 -3.85 18.17
CA PRO A 101 2.30 -4.55 17.07
C PRO A 101 3.47 -3.74 16.46
N PRO A 102 4.52 -4.41 15.95
CA PRO A 102 4.63 -5.86 15.83
C PRO A 102 4.96 -6.54 17.16
N PHE A 103 4.16 -7.53 17.53
CA PHE A 103 4.48 -8.46 18.60
C PHE A 103 5.58 -9.41 18.11
N THR A 104 6.61 -9.56 18.93
CA THR A 104 7.86 -10.27 18.58
C THR A 104 7.98 -11.62 19.28
N HIS A 105 7.19 -11.83 20.33
CA HIS A 105 7.11 -13.09 21.06
C HIS A 105 5.73 -13.24 21.70
N VAL A 106 5.41 -14.49 22.01
CA VAL A 106 4.24 -14.88 22.80
C VAL A 106 4.73 -15.44 24.12
N GLU A 107 4.16 -14.97 25.23
CA GLU A 107 4.41 -15.52 26.55
C GLU A 107 3.18 -16.22 27.09
N ILE A 108 3.36 -17.36 27.76
CA ILE A 108 2.28 -18.00 28.51
C ILE A 108 2.08 -17.22 29.81
N ASP A 109 0.82 -17.02 30.20
CA ASP A 109 0.51 -16.48 31.52
C ASP A 109 0.95 -17.50 32.58
N LEU A 110 1.94 -17.12 33.39
CA LEU A 110 2.49 -17.94 34.47
C LEU A 110 1.50 -18.19 35.60
N ALA A 111 0.40 -17.45 35.67
CA ALA A 111 -0.72 -17.74 36.58
C ALA A 111 -1.65 -18.85 36.05
N SER A 112 -1.59 -19.15 34.75
CA SER A 112 -2.34 -20.25 34.13
C SER A 112 -1.63 -21.60 34.30
N SER A 113 -2.29 -22.68 33.90
CA SER A 113 -1.67 -24.02 33.81
C SER A 113 -1.12 -24.35 32.43
N ALA A 114 -1.14 -23.40 31.48
CA ALA A 114 -0.65 -23.62 30.13
C ALA A 114 0.89 -23.69 30.10
N ALA A 115 1.45 -24.30 29.06
CA ALA A 115 2.88 -24.30 28.79
C ALA A 115 3.13 -24.62 27.31
N PHE A 116 4.23 -24.10 26.76
CA PHE A 116 4.72 -24.59 25.49
C PHE A 116 5.34 -25.98 25.65
N SER A 117 4.93 -26.92 24.80
CA SER A 117 5.39 -28.30 24.81
C SER A 117 5.53 -28.86 23.40
N SER A 118 6.32 -29.93 23.25
CA SER A 118 6.57 -30.59 21.98
C SER A 118 5.46 -31.58 21.58
N GLY A 119 4.63 -32.03 22.53
CA GLY A 119 3.82 -33.23 22.32
C GLY A 119 4.70 -34.40 21.85
N ASP A 120 4.21 -35.14 20.85
CA ASP A 120 4.89 -36.30 20.26
C ASP A 120 6.16 -35.96 19.46
N THR A 121 6.25 -34.74 18.91
CA THR A 121 7.41 -34.31 18.10
C THR A 121 7.70 -32.83 18.23
N HIS A 122 8.98 -32.50 18.35
CA HIS A 122 9.42 -31.11 18.38
C HIS A 122 9.10 -30.31 17.10
N GLN A 123 8.84 -30.98 15.97
CA GLN A 123 8.62 -30.31 14.69
C GLN A 123 7.22 -29.71 14.62
N ARG A 124 7.13 -28.39 14.34
CA ARG A 124 5.85 -27.67 14.18
C ARG A 124 4.90 -27.85 15.36
N ALA A 125 5.45 -28.05 16.55
CA ALA A 125 4.70 -28.33 17.77
C ALA A 125 3.76 -27.18 18.17
N ILE A 126 4.07 -25.94 17.73
CA ILE A 126 3.24 -24.77 17.98
C ILE A 126 2.72 -24.23 16.66
N ALA A 127 1.41 -23.99 16.58
CA ALA A 127 0.76 -23.36 15.45
C ALA A 127 0.06 -22.07 15.89
N ILE A 128 0.29 -20.99 15.17
CA ILE A 128 -0.37 -19.70 15.38
C ILE A 128 -1.10 -19.32 14.11
N ALA A 129 -2.43 -19.32 14.15
CA ALA A 129 -3.23 -18.67 13.11
C ALA A 129 -3.51 -17.23 13.53
N GLY A 130 -3.33 -16.28 12.62
CA GLY A 130 -3.53 -14.86 12.93
C GLY A 130 -3.12 -13.95 11.79
N VAL A 131 -2.93 -12.67 12.13
CA VAL A 131 -2.44 -11.66 11.20
C VAL A 131 -0.98 -11.36 11.55
N PHE A 132 -0.10 -11.50 10.56
CA PHE A 132 1.34 -11.27 10.66
C PHE A 132 1.74 -10.00 9.91
N GLY A 133 2.79 -9.33 10.36
CA GLY A 133 3.32 -8.10 9.77
C GLY A 133 3.68 -7.05 10.82
N TYR A 134 4.05 -5.85 10.37
CA TYR A 134 4.41 -4.73 11.24
C TYR A 134 3.19 -4.09 11.92
N GLN A 135 2.18 -3.70 11.14
CA GLN A 135 0.94 -3.10 11.63
C GLN A 135 -0.20 -3.31 10.60
N ALA A 136 -1.45 -3.09 11.01
CA ALA A 136 -2.63 -3.13 10.13
C ALA A 136 -3.42 -1.80 10.13
N THR A 137 -2.72 -0.68 10.37
CA THR A 137 -3.32 0.66 10.32
C THR A 137 -3.96 0.89 8.96
N SER A 138 -5.21 1.35 8.94
CA SER A 138 -5.95 1.62 7.71
C SER A 138 -6.73 2.92 7.79
N GLU A 139 -7.11 3.43 6.63
CA GLU A 139 -7.99 4.59 6.49
C GLU A 139 -9.12 4.29 5.51
N THR A 140 -10.32 4.82 5.74
CA THR A 140 -11.44 4.68 4.80
C THR A 140 -11.18 5.52 3.55
N VAL A 141 -11.35 4.89 2.39
CA VAL A 141 -11.18 5.52 1.07
C VAL A 141 -12.45 5.52 0.23
N GLY A 142 -13.48 4.77 0.62
CA GLY A 142 -14.76 4.74 -0.07
C GLY A 142 -15.72 3.69 0.47
N SER A 143 -16.79 3.43 -0.28
CA SER A 143 -17.75 2.36 -0.02
C SER A 143 -18.29 1.78 -1.32
N LEU A 144 -18.69 0.51 -1.30
CA LEU A 144 -19.39 -0.12 -2.41
C LEU A 144 -20.76 0.54 -2.65
N SER A 145 -21.05 0.86 -3.90
CA SER A 145 -22.34 1.38 -4.37
C SER A 145 -23.22 0.30 -5.00
N SER A 146 -22.67 -0.91 -5.21
CA SER A 146 -23.39 -2.12 -5.59
C SER A 146 -22.78 -3.34 -4.89
N ASN A 147 -23.45 -4.49 -4.92
CA ASN A 147 -22.86 -5.72 -4.40
C ASN A 147 -21.64 -6.13 -5.24
N LEU A 148 -20.72 -6.84 -4.60
CA LEU A 148 -19.58 -7.53 -5.22
C LEU A 148 -19.62 -8.99 -4.75
N ASP A 149 -19.98 -9.91 -5.63
CA ASP A 149 -20.17 -11.33 -5.31
C ASP A 149 -18.83 -12.06 -5.14
N ALA A 150 -18.86 -13.29 -4.62
CA ALA A 150 -17.68 -14.12 -4.42
C ALA A 150 -17.16 -14.75 -5.73
N ASP A 151 -16.95 -13.92 -6.75
CA ASP A 151 -16.42 -14.26 -8.07
C ASP A 151 -15.27 -13.28 -8.40
N THR A 152 -14.16 -13.80 -8.89
CA THR A 152 -12.98 -13.00 -9.26
C THR A 152 -13.19 -12.12 -10.49
N THR A 153 -14.27 -12.36 -11.24
CA THR A 153 -14.63 -11.61 -12.46
C THR A 153 -15.78 -10.64 -12.25
N ASP A 154 -16.41 -10.64 -11.07
CA ASP A 154 -17.50 -9.73 -10.77
C ASP A 154 -16.99 -8.29 -10.60
N THR A 155 -17.87 -7.33 -10.87
CA THR A 155 -17.56 -5.90 -10.83
C THR A 155 -18.58 -5.16 -9.99
N ALA A 156 -18.12 -4.14 -9.26
CA ALA A 156 -18.98 -3.30 -8.44
C ALA A 156 -18.70 -1.82 -8.65
N SER A 157 -19.75 -1.01 -8.56
CA SER A 157 -19.62 0.44 -8.51
C SER A 157 -19.13 0.87 -7.13
N VAL A 158 -18.34 1.93 -7.08
CA VAL A 158 -17.74 2.45 -5.83
C VAL A 158 -17.97 3.94 -5.71
N SER A 159 -18.23 4.41 -4.50
CA SER A 159 -18.17 5.82 -4.14
C SER A 159 -16.85 6.10 -3.42
N TRP A 160 -15.93 6.80 -4.08
CA TRP A 160 -14.62 7.16 -3.54
C TRP A 160 -14.68 8.45 -2.72
N THR A 161 -14.03 8.45 -1.55
CA THR A 161 -13.81 9.66 -0.73
C THR A 161 -12.34 10.10 -0.76
N ARG A 162 -11.44 9.26 -1.28
CA ARG A 162 -10.01 9.52 -1.47
C ARG A 162 -9.52 8.85 -2.75
N ASN A 163 -8.47 9.41 -3.36
CA ASN A 163 -7.81 8.79 -4.49
C ASN A 163 -7.13 7.48 -4.07
N VAL A 164 -7.30 6.44 -4.87
CA VAL A 164 -6.65 5.13 -4.74
C VAL A 164 -5.67 4.97 -5.90
N GLY A 165 -4.50 4.41 -5.61
CA GLY A 165 -3.43 4.21 -6.58
C GLY A 165 -3.07 2.74 -6.79
N ILE A 166 -2.32 2.48 -7.85
CA ILE A 166 -1.88 1.13 -8.20
C ILE A 166 -0.84 0.66 -7.19
N GLY A 167 -1.05 -0.54 -6.65
CA GLY A 167 -0.26 -1.10 -5.56
C GLY A 167 -0.86 -0.90 -4.17
N ASP A 168 -1.94 -0.13 -4.03
CA ASP A 168 -2.68 -0.02 -2.77
C ASP A 168 -3.24 -1.39 -2.35
N ILE A 169 -3.16 -1.70 -1.06
CA ILE A 169 -3.89 -2.81 -0.44
C ILE A 169 -5.19 -2.25 0.12
N LEU A 170 -6.31 -2.75 -0.37
CA LEU A 170 -7.63 -2.42 0.15
C LEU A 170 -8.16 -3.59 0.98
N THR A 171 -9.00 -3.28 1.95
CA THR A 171 -9.75 -4.24 2.76
C THR A 171 -11.23 -3.90 2.65
N ILE A 172 -12.03 -4.93 2.32
CA ILE A 172 -13.49 -4.88 2.32
C ILE A 172 -13.94 -6.01 3.24
N ASP A 173 -14.64 -5.68 4.32
CA ASP A 173 -14.93 -6.60 5.42
C ASP A 173 -13.66 -7.32 5.94
N ASN A 174 -13.49 -8.60 5.63
CA ASN A 174 -12.31 -9.41 5.97
C ASN A 174 -11.45 -9.81 4.76
N GLU A 175 -11.85 -9.44 3.54
CA GLU A 175 -11.08 -9.71 2.33
C GLU A 175 -10.08 -8.58 2.08
N ARG A 176 -8.84 -8.96 1.76
CA ARG A 176 -7.83 -8.01 1.27
C ARG A 176 -7.66 -8.18 -0.23
N VAL A 177 -7.62 -7.07 -0.94
CA VAL A 177 -7.45 -7.00 -2.39
C VAL A 177 -6.30 -6.05 -2.72
N ILE A 178 -5.64 -6.26 -3.87
CA ILE A 178 -4.52 -5.41 -4.32
C ILE A 178 -4.93 -4.73 -5.61
N VAL A 179 -4.77 -3.41 -5.69
CA VAL A 179 -5.04 -2.64 -6.91
C VAL A 179 -3.93 -2.89 -7.93
N THR A 180 -4.31 -3.35 -9.13
CA THR A 180 -3.38 -3.74 -10.20
C THR A 180 -3.38 -2.77 -11.37
N ASP A 181 -4.53 -2.16 -11.68
CA ASP A 181 -4.63 -1.14 -12.72
C ASP A 181 -5.71 -0.11 -12.42
N ARG A 182 -5.75 0.95 -13.24
CA ARG A 182 -6.77 1.99 -13.19
C ARG A 182 -7.35 2.29 -14.55
N THR A 183 -8.65 2.57 -14.57
CA THR A 183 -9.40 2.78 -15.81
C THR A 183 -10.26 4.03 -15.74
N MET A 184 -10.48 4.63 -16.92
CA MET A 184 -11.38 5.77 -17.06
C MET A 184 -12.82 5.30 -16.96
N VAL A 185 -13.60 5.96 -16.10
CA VAL A 185 -15.01 5.66 -15.87
C VAL A 185 -15.81 6.92 -16.19
N ASP A 186 -16.93 6.76 -16.89
CA ASP A 186 -17.87 7.85 -17.13
C ASP A 186 -18.38 8.39 -15.79
N THR A 187 -18.21 9.69 -15.56
CA THR A 187 -18.67 10.32 -14.33
C THR A 187 -20.15 10.64 -14.33
N THR A 188 -20.84 10.46 -15.46
CA THR A 188 -22.23 10.91 -15.72
C THR A 188 -22.40 12.42 -15.61
N GLN A 189 -21.29 13.16 -15.62
CA GLN A 189 -21.24 14.62 -15.65
C GLN A 189 -20.81 15.08 -17.04
N ASN A 190 -21.33 16.23 -17.45
CA ASN A 190 -20.99 16.87 -18.72
C ASN A 190 -20.46 18.28 -18.49
N LEU A 191 -19.60 18.75 -19.39
CA LEU A 191 -19.17 20.15 -19.41
C LEU A 191 -20.39 21.07 -19.46
N GLN A 192 -20.47 22.04 -18.55
CA GLN A 192 -21.56 23.02 -18.54
C GLN A 192 -21.28 24.22 -19.45
N ALA A 193 -20.02 24.42 -19.85
CA ALA A 193 -19.59 25.51 -20.69
C ALA A 193 -18.47 25.05 -21.64
N ASP A 194 -18.35 25.73 -22.77
CA ASP A 194 -17.27 25.50 -23.73
C ASP A 194 -15.91 25.79 -23.10
N LEU A 195 -14.93 24.94 -23.42
CA LEU A 195 -13.53 25.16 -23.11
C LEU A 195 -12.81 25.47 -24.41
N ALA A 196 -12.18 26.65 -24.49
CA ALA A 196 -11.27 26.93 -25.59
C ALA A 196 -9.99 26.08 -25.49
N ALA A 197 -9.29 25.90 -26.61
CA ALA A 197 -7.95 25.32 -26.68
C ALA A 197 -6.91 26.30 -26.09
N SER A 198 -6.99 26.52 -24.78
CA SER A 198 -6.16 27.47 -24.04
C SER A 198 -5.80 26.90 -22.67
N VAL A 199 -4.50 26.91 -22.35
CA VAL A 199 -3.99 26.48 -21.04
C VAL A 199 -4.44 27.39 -19.89
N SER A 200 -4.87 28.61 -20.20
CA SER A 200 -5.46 29.54 -19.21
C SER A 200 -6.93 29.23 -18.91
N GLY A 201 -7.60 28.42 -19.75
CA GLY A 201 -8.96 27.95 -19.55
C GLY A 201 -8.99 26.80 -18.54
N VAL A 202 -8.77 27.13 -17.27
CA VAL A 202 -8.59 26.17 -16.16
C VAL A 202 -9.86 25.82 -15.40
N THR A 203 -10.97 26.48 -15.69
CA THR A 203 -12.25 26.26 -14.97
C THR A 203 -13.14 25.31 -15.75
N VAL A 204 -13.34 24.11 -15.22
CA VAL A 204 -14.25 23.09 -15.73
C VAL A 204 -15.53 23.14 -14.91
N ALA A 205 -16.61 23.67 -15.50
CA ALA A 205 -17.91 23.73 -14.84
C ALA A 205 -18.68 22.41 -15.04
N VAL A 206 -19.19 21.84 -13.95
CA VAL A 206 -19.92 20.56 -13.90
C VAL A 206 -21.27 20.73 -13.20
N THR A 207 -22.15 19.73 -13.26
CA THR A 207 -23.43 19.79 -12.54
C THR A 207 -23.26 19.58 -11.03
N ASN A 208 -22.38 18.66 -10.64
CA ASN A 208 -22.08 18.35 -9.25
C ASN A 208 -20.56 18.23 -9.02
N GLY A 209 -19.94 19.26 -8.46
CA GLY A 209 -18.50 19.24 -8.17
C GLY A 209 -18.11 18.26 -7.05
N ALA A 210 -19.04 17.85 -6.19
CA ALA A 210 -18.79 16.87 -5.14
C ALA A 210 -18.63 15.43 -5.66
N ALA A 211 -18.92 15.19 -6.96
CA ALA A 211 -18.65 13.91 -7.62
C ALA A 211 -17.15 13.69 -7.94
N PHE A 212 -16.31 14.70 -7.70
CA PHE A 212 -14.90 14.69 -8.05
C PHE A 212 -14.01 14.87 -6.81
N LEU A 213 -12.76 14.45 -6.93
CA LEU A 213 -11.73 14.60 -5.90
C LEU A 213 -10.56 15.43 -6.45
N VAL A 214 -9.94 16.23 -5.58
CA VAL A 214 -8.68 16.91 -5.93
C VAL A 214 -7.59 15.86 -6.20
N GLY A 215 -6.76 16.09 -7.20
CA GLY A 215 -5.72 15.17 -7.66
C GLY A 215 -6.21 14.09 -8.63
N GLN A 216 -7.51 14.07 -8.96
CA GLN A 216 -8.09 13.16 -9.94
C GLN A 216 -7.74 13.59 -11.37
N ILE A 217 -7.55 12.62 -12.25
CA ILE A 217 -7.34 12.87 -13.68
C ILE A 217 -8.69 12.70 -14.39
N LEU A 218 -9.06 13.71 -15.15
CA LEU A 218 -10.23 13.72 -16.03
C LEU A 218 -9.80 13.45 -17.47
N LEU A 219 -10.70 12.89 -18.26
CA LEU A 219 -10.59 12.78 -19.70
C LEU A 219 -11.86 13.39 -20.32
N VAL A 220 -11.66 14.36 -21.21
CA VAL A 220 -12.71 14.91 -22.06
C VAL A 220 -12.26 14.71 -23.50
N GLU A 221 -13.03 13.92 -24.26
CA GLU A 221 -12.65 13.44 -25.59
C GLU A 221 -11.27 12.76 -25.58
N SER A 222 -10.20 13.48 -25.94
CA SER A 222 -8.81 12.98 -25.92
C SER A 222 -7.87 13.81 -25.04
N GLU A 223 -8.35 14.87 -24.39
CA GLU A 223 -7.54 15.69 -23.47
C GLU A 223 -7.65 15.16 -22.04
N ARG A 224 -6.50 14.97 -21.40
CA ARG A 224 -6.43 14.68 -19.96
C ARG A 224 -6.22 15.98 -19.18
N MET A 225 -6.91 16.12 -18.07
CA MET A 225 -6.80 17.28 -17.19
C MET A 225 -6.64 16.82 -15.73
N LEU A 226 -5.77 17.46 -14.96
CA LEU A 226 -5.60 17.16 -13.53
C LEU A 226 -6.42 18.15 -12.69
N VAL A 227 -7.31 17.66 -11.83
CA VAL A 227 -8.04 18.50 -10.87
C VAL A 227 -7.08 18.98 -9.79
N VAL A 228 -6.93 20.30 -9.65
CA VAL A 228 -6.05 20.93 -8.65
C VAL A 228 -6.83 21.56 -7.49
N ASP A 229 -8.08 21.96 -7.73
CA ASP A 229 -8.96 22.51 -6.69
C ASP A 229 -10.44 22.36 -7.10
N ILE A 230 -11.36 22.44 -6.13
CA ILE A 230 -12.81 22.35 -6.35
C ILE A 230 -13.51 23.45 -5.56
N ALA A 231 -14.21 24.34 -6.26
CA ALA A 231 -15.01 25.41 -5.68
C ALA A 231 -16.47 25.26 -6.11
N GLY A 232 -17.29 24.65 -5.24
CA GLY A 232 -18.68 24.33 -5.58
C GLY A 232 -18.75 23.39 -6.78
N ASN A 233 -19.35 23.86 -7.87
CA ASN A 233 -19.51 23.11 -9.13
C ASN A 233 -18.45 23.44 -10.20
N ASN A 234 -17.40 24.15 -9.80
CA ASN A 234 -16.31 24.55 -10.68
C ASN A 234 -15.04 23.81 -10.24
N LEU A 235 -14.55 22.94 -11.10
CA LEU A 235 -13.24 22.30 -10.92
C LEU A 235 -12.18 23.23 -11.51
N THR A 236 -11.11 23.47 -10.76
CA THR A 236 -9.91 24.09 -11.29
C THR A 236 -8.96 22.99 -11.73
N VAL A 237 -8.49 23.03 -12.98
CA VAL A 237 -7.68 21.96 -13.57
C VAL A 237 -6.37 22.47 -14.17
N LYS A 238 -5.36 21.62 -14.19
CA LYS A 238 -4.21 21.74 -15.10
C LYS A 238 -4.57 21.06 -16.43
N ARG A 239 -4.66 21.85 -17.50
CA ARG A 239 -4.96 21.43 -18.88
C ARG A 239 -3.77 20.70 -19.52
N ALA A 240 -4.04 19.96 -20.60
CA ALA A 240 -3.03 19.18 -21.35
C ALA A 240 -2.13 18.36 -20.42
N TRP A 241 -2.73 17.76 -19.40
CA TRP A 241 -2.02 16.97 -18.41
C TRP A 241 -1.42 15.74 -19.08
N ASP A 242 -0.30 15.28 -18.55
CA ASP A 242 0.22 13.94 -18.86
C ASP A 242 0.61 13.73 -20.33
N GLY A 243 1.00 14.83 -21.00
CA GLY A 243 1.38 14.82 -22.41
C GLY A 243 0.20 14.73 -23.39
N SER A 244 -1.04 14.83 -22.91
CA SER A 244 -2.22 14.90 -23.78
C SER A 244 -2.27 16.20 -24.59
N VAL A 245 -2.99 16.17 -25.71
CA VAL A 245 -3.10 17.33 -26.61
C VAL A 245 -4.17 18.29 -26.09
N LEU A 246 -3.80 19.56 -25.95
CA LEU A 246 -4.74 20.64 -25.62
C LEU A 246 -5.79 20.77 -26.72
N ALA A 247 -7.07 20.73 -26.35
CA ALA A 247 -8.19 20.78 -27.29
C ALA A 247 -9.24 21.82 -26.87
N ALA A 248 -10.10 22.17 -27.82
CA ALA A 248 -11.34 22.86 -27.51
C ALA A 248 -12.44 21.81 -27.29
N HIS A 249 -13.30 22.03 -26.31
CA HIS A 249 -14.42 21.15 -25.99
C HIS A 249 -15.71 21.96 -25.94
N THR A 250 -16.82 21.35 -26.35
CA THR A 250 -18.13 21.99 -26.34
C THR A 250 -18.92 21.62 -25.09
N SER A 251 -19.81 22.51 -24.65
CA SER A 251 -20.77 22.23 -23.61
C SER A 251 -21.59 20.99 -23.97
N GLY A 252 -21.83 20.13 -22.98
CA GLY A 252 -22.42 18.82 -23.15
C GLY A 252 -21.42 17.68 -23.40
N ALA A 253 -20.12 17.94 -23.61
CA ALA A 253 -19.14 16.86 -23.71
C ALA A 253 -19.06 16.04 -22.40
N ASP A 254 -19.03 14.71 -22.54
CA ASP A 254 -18.93 13.77 -21.42
C ASP A 254 -17.58 13.92 -20.69
N ILE A 255 -17.62 13.79 -19.38
CA ILE A 255 -16.44 13.81 -18.52
C ILE A 255 -16.21 12.41 -17.98
N TYR A 256 -15.07 11.83 -18.34
CA TYR A 256 -14.58 10.59 -17.74
C TYR A 256 -13.57 10.93 -16.66
N ALA A 257 -13.43 10.08 -15.66
CA ALA A 257 -12.40 10.22 -14.65
C ALA A 257 -11.73 8.90 -14.30
N LEU A 258 -10.43 8.96 -14.02
CA LEU A 258 -9.59 7.80 -13.74
C LEU A 258 -9.87 7.27 -12.32
N THR A 259 -10.99 6.58 -12.15
CA THR A 259 -11.49 6.09 -10.85
C THR A 259 -11.82 4.61 -10.82
N GLY A 260 -11.94 3.98 -12.00
CA GLY A 260 -12.03 2.54 -12.09
C GLY A 260 -10.72 1.93 -11.63
N ILE A 261 -10.82 0.81 -10.94
CA ILE A 261 -9.67 0.03 -10.49
C ILE A 261 -9.86 -1.42 -10.91
N ASP A 262 -8.77 -2.05 -11.33
CA ASP A 262 -8.68 -3.49 -11.41
C ASP A 262 -8.03 -4.01 -10.14
N ILE A 263 -8.51 -5.15 -9.63
CA ILE A 263 -8.06 -5.71 -8.36
C ILE A 263 -7.73 -7.20 -8.47
N ASP A 264 -6.64 -7.60 -7.83
CA ASP A 264 -6.41 -8.98 -7.45
C ASP A 264 -7.15 -9.25 -6.14
N ARG A 265 -8.06 -10.22 -6.15
CA ARG A 265 -8.90 -10.60 -5.01
C ARG A 265 -8.30 -11.73 -4.17
N ALA A 266 -8.85 -11.95 -2.97
CA ALA A 266 -8.39 -12.99 -2.03
C ALA A 266 -6.88 -12.95 -1.75
N GLN A 267 -6.33 -11.75 -1.57
CA GLN A 267 -4.89 -11.54 -1.38
C GLN A 267 -4.50 -11.67 0.09
N LEU A 268 -3.19 -11.76 0.34
CA LEU A 268 -2.61 -11.72 1.69
C LEU A 268 -3.19 -12.77 2.64
N GLY A 269 -3.51 -13.95 2.09
CA GLY A 269 -4.04 -15.11 2.80
C GLY A 269 -5.50 -14.97 3.26
N THR A 270 -6.21 -13.97 2.74
CA THR A 270 -7.67 -13.89 2.88
C THR A 270 -8.37 -14.77 1.84
N THR A 271 -9.64 -15.08 2.07
CA THR A 271 -10.47 -15.86 1.15
C THR A 271 -11.37 -14.93 0.34
N LEU A 272 -11.71 -15.34 -0.89
CA LEU A 272 -12.70 -14.65 -1.72
C LEU A 272 -14.05 -14.61 -0.99
N ALA A 273 -14.67 -13.43 -0.89
CA ALA A 273 -15.92 -13.22 -0.17
C ALA A 273 -16.95 -12.47 -1.03
N ALA A 274 -18.22 -12.50 -0.64
CA ALA A 274 -19.22 -11.59 -1.17
C ALA A 274 -19.32 -10.36 -0.25
N HIS A 275 -19.49 -9.19 -0.84
CA HIS A 275 -19.61 -7.91 -0.15
C HIS A 275 -20.87 -7.20 -0.58
N THR A 276 -21.61 -6.67 0.39
CA THR A 276 -22.89 -5.99 0.12
C THR A 276 -22.68 -4.51 -0.17
N THR A 277 -23.62 -3.91 -0.91
CA THR A 277 -23.71 -2.46 -1.08
C THR A 277 -23.61 -1.75 0.27
N GLY A 278 -22.81 -0.69 0.34
CA GLY A 278 -22.49 0.04 1.56
C GLY A 278 -21.30 -0.51 2.35
N ALA A 279 -20.72 -1.65 1.97
CA ALA A 279 -19.49 -2.15 2.58
C ALA A 279 -18.37 -1.10 2.48
N THR A 280 -17.69 -0.85 3.60
CA THR A 280 -16.63 0.15 3.68
C THR A 280 -15.36 -0.40 3.02
N ILE A 281 -14.72 0.44 2.21
CA ILE A 281 -13.43 0.16 1.60
C ILE A 281 -12.36 0.94 2.35
N SER A 282 -11.41 0.23 2.95
CA SER A 282 -10.32 0.81 3.72
C SER A 282 -8.97 0.47 3.10
N ARG A 283 -8.08 1.46 2.97
CA ARG A 283 -6.70 1.27 2.48
C ARG A 283 -5.75 1.03 3.64
N HIS A 284 -4.83 0.09 3.48
CA HIS A 284 -3.70 -0.10 4.39
C HIS A 284 -2.72 1.08 4.33
N VAL A 285 -2.38 1.65 5.48
CA VAL A 285 -1.47 2.80 5.59
C VAL A 285 -0.06 2.31 5.92
N VAL A 286 0.82 2.39 4.91
CA VAL A 286 2.25 2.17 5.07
C VAL A 286 2.85 3.31 5.90
N PRO A 287 3.75 3.03 6.87
CA PRO A 287 4.40 4.09 7.65
C PRO A 287 5.06 5.14 6.74
N GLY A 288 4.86 6.42 7.05
CA GLY A 288 5.32 7.54 6.22
C GLY A 288 6.78 7.44 5.77
N PRO A 289 7.76 7.23 6.67
CA PRO A 289 9.17 7.09 6.29
C PRO A 289 9.45 5.89 5.37
N ILE A 290 8.69 4.80 5.50
CA ILE A 290 8.79 3.62 4.63
C ILE A 290 8.31 3.96 3.21
N ARG A 291 7.15 4.62 3.11
CA ARG A 291 6.62 5.08 1.82
C ARG A 291 7.58 6.08 1.16
N THR A 292 8.10 7.05 1.91
CA THR A 292 9.07 8.04 1.40
C THR A 292 10.35 7.39 0.89
N LEU A 293 10.91 6.42 1.64
CA LEU A 293 12.09 5.68 1.18
C LEU A 293 11.77 4.88 -0.09
N CYS A 294 10.60 4.24 -0.18
CA CYS A 294 10.21 3.49 -1.36
C CYS A 294 10.15 4.38 -2.62
N ILE A 295 9.55 5.57 -2.49
CA ILE A 295 9.52 6.57 -3.58
C ILE A 295 10.94 6.99 -3.96
N ALA A 296 11.79 7.32 -2.99
CA ALA A 296 13.15 7.78 -3.25
C ALA A 296 14.02 6.71 -3.94
N GLU A 297 13.93 5.45 -3.51
CA GLU A 297 14.63 4.31 -4.12
C GLU A 297 14.15 4.03 -5.55
N ALA A 298 12.83 4.09 -5.78
CA ALA A 298 12.25 3.89 -7.09
C ALA A 298 12.71 4.99 -8.06
N ILE A 299 12.65 6.26 -7.66
CA ILE A 299 13.16 7.40 -8.44
C ILE A 299 14.65 7.24 -8.72
N ASN A 300 15.45 6.90 -7.71
CA ASN A 300 16.88 6.72 -7.91
C ASN A 300 17.16 5.62 -8.95
N THR A 301 16.46 4.50 -8.87
CA THR A 301 16.58 3.41 -9.87
C THR A 301 16.23 3.90 -11.26
N LEU A 302 15.09 4.58 -11.44
CA LEU A 302 14.66 5.10 -12.73
C LEU A 302 15.67 6.08 -13.35
N LEU A 303 16.19 7.01 -12.54
CA LEU A 303 17.18 7.98 -13.02
C LEU A 303 18.52 7.32 -13.39
N GLN A 304 18.92 6.26 -12.68
CA GLN A 304 20.13 5.50 -13.05
C GLN A 304 19.92 4.72 -14.35
N GLU A 305 18.75 4.10 -14.55
CA GLU A 305 18.42 3.43 -15.82
C GLU A 305 18.47 4.41 -17.00
N GLN A 306 17.88 5.59 -16.85
CA GLN A 306 17.87 6.63 -17.88
C GLN A 306 19.28 7.11 -18.27
N ALA A 307 20.20 7.13 -17.30
CA ALA A 307 21.58 7.56 -17.52
C ALA A 307 22.52 6.42 -17.92
N GLY A 308 22.02 5.21 -18.19
CA GLY A 308 22.86 4.05 -18.50
C GLY A 308 23.82 3.70 -17.35
N TRP A 309 23.41 3.97 -16.11
CA TRP A 309 24.19 3.79 -14.88
C TRP A 309 25.48 4.62 -14.80
N GLY A 310 25.61 5.65 -15.64
CA GLY A 310 26.78 6.54 -15.72
C GLY A 310 26.48 7.97 -15.27
N ARG A 311 25.74 8.17 -14.16
CA ARG A 311 25.47 9.54 -13.69
C ARG A 311 26.70 10.14 -13.01
N SER A 312 27.21 11.23 -13.55
CA SER A 312 28.13 12.13 -12.87
C SER A 312 27.50 13.52 -12.64
N VAL A 313 27.97 14.22 -11.62
CA VAL A 313 27.65 15.63 -11.32
C VAL A 313 28.95 16.42 -11.36
N GLY A 314 28.91 17.59 -11.99
CA GLY A 314 30.07 18.45 -12.19
C GLY A 314 30.74 18.26 -13.56
N SER A 315 31.80 19.01 -13.81
CA SER A 315 32.61 18.94 -15.03
C SER A 315 34.09 19.13 -14.70
N GLY A 316 34.99 18.49 -15.44
CA GLY A 316 36.43 18.61 -15.21
C GLY A 316 36.89 17.91 -13.92
N GLU A 317 37.87 18.48 -13.20
CA GLU A 317 38.42 17.89 -11.97
C GLU A 317 37.42 17.76 -10.81
N SER A 318 36.23 18.37 -10.93
CA SER A 318 35.15 18.29 -9.94
C SER A 318 34.06 17.26 -10.30
N GLU A 319 34.22 16.48 -11.36
CA GLU A 319 33.28 15.42 -11.74
C GLU A 319 33.25 14.31 -10.67
N ARG A 320 32.06 14.01 -10.15
CA ARG A 320 31.84 12.94 -9.17
C ARG A 320 30.62 12.12 -9.55
N ALA A 321 30.59 10.84 -9.17
CA ALA A 321 29.41 10.01 -9.37
C ALA A 321 28.19 10.63 -8.65
N ALA A 322 27.06 10.73 -9.34
CA ALA A 322 25.81 11.21 -8.78
C ALA A 322 25.15 10.10 -7.96
N SER A 323 25.49 10.00 -6.68
CA SER A 323 24.64 9.32 -5.71
C SER A 323 23.56 10.30 -5.23
N GLY A 324 22.33 9.83 -4.98
CA GLY A 324 21.36 10.65 -4.25
C GLY A 324 21.95 10.99 -2.90
N ALA A 325 22.44 12.22 -2.71
CA ALA A 325 23.36 12.58 -1.62
C ALA A 325 22.82 12.20 -0.23
N ASP A 326 21.51 12.32 -0.04
CA ASP A 326 20.84 12.03 1.23
C ASP A 326 20.16 10.65 1.29
N LEU A 327 20.13 9.88 0.19
CA LEU A 327 19.49 8.55 0.17
C LEU A 327 20.14 7.57 1.18
N PRO A 328 21.48 7.52 1.34
CA PRO A 328 22.10 6.74 2.41
C PRO A 328 21.67 7.19 3.81
N GLY A 329 21.45 8.50 4.01
CA GLY A 329 20.92 9.06 5.26
C GLY A 329 19.50 8.57 5.54
N LEU A 330 18.63 8.60 4.53
CA LEU A 330 17.26 8.11 4.63
C LEU A 330 17.19 6.61 4.94
N ARG A 331 18.03 5.78 4.28
CA ARG A 331 18.17 4.35 4.59
C ARG A 331 18.60 4.13 6.04
N THR A 332 19.57 4.91 6.52
CA THR A 332 20.07 4.82 7.90
C THR A 332 18.97 5.17 8.89
N GLU A 333 18.19 6.22 8.62
CA GLU A 333 17.09 6.64 9.47
C GLU A 333 15.97 5.60 9.51
N VAL A 334 15.55 5.08 8.36
CA VAL A 334 14.53 4.03 8.29
C VAL A 334 15.01 2.77 9.02
N ARG A 335 16.25 2.34 8.81
CA ARG A 335 16.82 1.19 9.52
C ARG A 335 16.88 1.45 11.03
N ARG A 336 17.20 2.66 11.45
CA ARG A 336 17.22 3.04 12.87
C ARG A 336 15.82 2.94 13.46
N GLN A 337 14.80 3.51 12.82
CA GLN A 337 13.43 3.55 13.37
C GLN A 337 12.71 2.21 13.27
N PHE A 338 12.77 1.56 12.10
CA PHE A 338 11.93 0.41 11.78
C PHE A 338 12.70 -0.90 11.67
N GLY A 339 14.04 -0.86 11.64
CA GLY A 339 14.85 -2.08 11.56
C GLY A 339 14.66 -2.96 12.79
N ARG A 340 14.54 -4.27 12.55
CA ARG A 340 14.42 -5.25 13.62
C ARG A 340 15.69 -5.26 14.48
N ARG A 341 15.53 -5.13 15.80
CA ARG A 341 16.63 -5.09 16.78
C ARG A 341 16.62 -6.35 17.65
N SER A 342 17.80 -6.86 17.99
CA SER A 342 17.96 -8.00 18.91
C SER A 342 17.67 -7.64 20.38
N ARG A 343 17.76 -6.35 20.73
CA ARG A 343 17.40 -5.80 22.04
C ARG A 343 16.76 -4.42 21.83
N THR A 344 15.55 -4.23 22.32
CA THR A 344 14.97 -2.91 22.55
C THR A 344 15.66 -2.33 23.78
N ALA A 345 16.25 -1.14 23.65
CA ALA A 345 16.73 -0.42 24.83
C ALA A 345 15.52 -0.14 25.72
N ALA A 346 15.64 -0.41 27.02
CA ALA A 346 14.63 0.00 27.98
C ALA A 346 14.51 1.53 27.89
N VAL A 347 13.28 2.02 27.73
CA VAL A 347 12.93 3.44 27.94
C VAL A 347 12.74 3.64 29.42
#